data_AF-A0A7J2NI56-F1
#
_entry.id   AF-A0A7J2NI56-F1
#
_cell.length_a   1.000
_cell.length_b   1.000
_cell.length_c   1.000
_cell.angle_alpha   90.00
_cell.angle_beta   90.00
_cell.angle_gamma   90.00
#
_symmetry.space_group_name_H-M   'P 1'
#
loop_
_entity.id
_entity.type
_entity.pdbx_description
1 polymer ?
#
loop_
_entity_poly.entity_id
_entity_poly.type
_entity_poly.pdbx_seq_one_letter_code
_entity_poly.pdbx_strand_id
1 'polypeptide(L)' 'MSNVELKSEPQSGTEAAGSGSWEPKILIFCCNWCSYAGADLAGVSRLQMPTNFRVIRVMCSARVDP' A
#
# COMPACT_ATOMS: atom_id res chain seq x y z
N MET A 1 25.61 -4.30 -12.33
CA MET A 1 25.49 -5.00 -11.03
C MET A 1 24.38 -4.34 -10.24
N SER A 2 23.14 -4.74 -10.34
CA SER A 2 22.48 -5.71 -11.20
C SER A 2 21.01 -5.28 -11.13
N ASN A 3 20.50 -4.86 -12.27
CA ASN A 3 19.11 -4.55 -12.59
C ASN A 3 18.14 -4.90 -11.45
N VAL A 4 17.74 -3.88 -10.70
CA VAL A 4 16.49 -3.90 -9.95
C VAL A 4 15.38 -3.75 -11.00
N GLU A 5 15.28 -4.76 -11.86
CA GLU A 5 14.06 -5.14 -12.52
C GLU A 5 13.18 -5.67 -11.37
N LEU A 6 12.72 -4.75 -10.52
CA LEU A 6 11.50 -4.96 -9.76
C LEU A 6 10.47 -5.18 -10.83
N LYS A 7 10.23 -6.47 -11.10
CA LYS A 7 9.03 -6.96 -11.74
C LYS A 7 7.92 -5.96 -11.48
N SER A 8 7.51 -5.33 -12.56
CA SER A 8 6.21 -4.74 -12.77
C SER A 8 5.09 -5.79 -12.65
N GLU A 9 5.25 -6.81 -11.80
CA GLU A 9 4.16 -7.60 -11.28
C GLU A 9 3.47 -6.72 -10.23
N PRO A 10 2.25 -6.21 -10.50
CA PRO A 10 1.40 -5.75 -9.42
C PRO A 10 1.14 -6.99 -8.57
N GLN A 11 1.82 -7.12 -7.43
CA GLN A 11 1.57 -8.23 -6.51
C GLN A 11 0.20 -8.01 -5.84
N SER A 12 -0.81 -8.47 -6.57
CA SER A 12 -1.83 -9.40 -6.11
C SER A 12 -2.55 -9.03 -4.82
N GLY A 13 -3.64 -8.29 -5.00
CA GLY A 13 -4.92 -8.59 -4.37
C GLY A 13 -5.97 -8.78 -5.47
N THR A 14 -5.90 -9.88 -6.22
CA THR A 14 -6.97 -10.35 -7.12
C THR A 14 -8.14 -10.79 -6.23
N GLU A 15 -9.37 -10.26 -6.36
CA GLU A 15 -10.35 -10.76 -7.34
C GLU A 15 -11.53 -9.79 -7.63
N ALA A 16 -11.78 -9.61 -8.94
CA ALA A 16 -13.06 -9.40 -9.66
C ALA A 16 -13.96 -8.15 -9.43
N ALA A 17 -14.11 -7.34 -10.50
CA ALA A 17 -15.40 -7.18 -11.20
C ALA A 17 -15.28 -6.48 -12.57
N GLY A 18 -15.53 -7.24 -13.66
CA GLY A 18 -16.22 -6.77 -14.87
C GLY A 18 -15.42 -6.05 -15.97
N SER A 19 -15.12 -6.77 -17.06
CA SER A 19 -15.00 -6.38 -18.50
C SER A 19 -14.72 -4.91 -18.90
N GLY A 20 -13.92 -4.19 -18.14
CA GLY A 20 -13.32 -2.88 -18.40
C GLY A 20 -12.16 -2.75 -17.42
N SER A 21 -11.12 -1.98 -17.73
CA SER A 21 -9.93 -1.86 -16.88
C SER A 21 -10.29 -1.40 -15.46
N TRP A 22 -10.39 -2.34 -14.51
CA TRP A 22 -10.72 -2.07 -13.12
C TRP A 22 -9.43 -1.74 -12.35
N GLU A 23 -9.36 -0.53 -11.81
CA GLU A 23 -8.25 -0.12 -10.94
C GLU A 23 -8.63 -0.36 -9.47
N PRO A 24 -7.91 -1.26 -8.76
CA PRO A 24 -8.23 -1.58 -7.37
C PRO A 24 -7.94 -0.39 -6.46
N LYS A 25 -8.97 0.14 -5.80
CA LYS A 25 -8.85 1.20 -4.79
C LYS A 25 -8.65 0.57 -3.41
N ILE A 26 -7.46 0.70 -2.85
CA ILE A 26 -7.07 0.07 -1.59
C ILE A 26 -7.12 1.09 -0.44
N LEU A 27 -7.74 0.73 0.69
CA LEU A 27 -7.68 1.49 1.93
C LEU A 27 -6.80 0.76 2.94
N ILE A 28 -5.90 1.50 3.58
CA ILE A 28 -4.93 0.94 4.53
C ILE A 28 -5.08 1.66 5.87
N PHE A 29 -5.25 0.91 6.96
CA PHE A 29 -5.20 1.46 8.31
C PHE A 29 -3.78 1.30 8.86
N CYS A 30 -3.11 2.43 9.09
CA CYS A 30 -1.78 2.46 9.68
C CYS A 30 -1.85 2.92 11.13
N CYS A 31 -1.24 2.16 12.04
CA CYS A 31 -1.01 2.65 13.38
C CYS A 31 0.02 3.80 13.36
N ASN A 32 -0.19 4.79 14.22
CA ASN A 32 0.61 6.00 14.27
C ASN A 32 2.08 5.72 14.62
N TRP A 33 2.33 4.77 15.53
CA TRP A 33 3.65 4.56 16.13
C TRP A 33 4.60 3.71 15.29
N CYS A 34 4.10 2.68 14.58
CA CYS A 34 4.95 1.75 13.85
C CYS A 34 4.69 1.79 12.35
N SER A 35 3.47 1.47 11.90
CA SER A 35 3.15 1.34 10.48
C SER A 35 3.19 2.68 9.73
N TYR A 36 2.71 3.76 10.34
CA TYR A 36 2.75 5.08 9.73
C TYR A 36 4.19 5.60 9.62
N ALA A 37 5.01 5.40 10.66
CA ALA A 37 6.45 5.69 10.60
C ALA A 37 7.18 4.87 9.51
N GLY A 38 6.79 3.61 9.31
CA GLY A 38 7.30 2.79 8.19
C GLY A 38 6.90 3.34 6.82
N ALA A 39 5.67 3.85 6.68
CA ALA A 39 5.21 4.50 5.46
C ALA A 39 5.97 5.82 5.18
N ASP A 40 6.23 6.62 6.22
CA ASP A 40 7.04 7.83 6.12
C ASP A 40 8.50 7.49 5.73
N LEU A 41 9.07 6.44 6.33
CA LEU A 41 10.42 5.95 5.99
C LEU A 41 10.49 5.49 4.52
N ALA A 42 9.47 4.79 4.01
CA ALA A 42 9.41 4.41 2.60
C ALA A 42 9.43 5.64 1.67
N GLY A 43 8.77 6.73 2.06
CA GLY A 43 8.81 8.02 1.36
C GLY A 43 10.20 8.67 1.40
N VAL A 44 10.84 8.70 2.57
CA VAL A 44 12.22 9.22 2.75
C VAL A 44 13.23 8.41 1.94
N SER A 45 13.07 7.08 1.90
CA SER A 45 13.88 6.16 1.11
C SER A 45 13.57 6.19 -0.38
N ARG A 46 12.59 6.99 -0.82
CA ARG A 46 12.18 7.13 -2.23
C ARG A 46 11.81 5.80 -2.88
N LEU A 47 11.20 4.91 -2.11
CA LEU A 47 10.67 3.66 -2.62
C LEU A 47 9.46 3.96 -3.52
N GLN A 48 9.45 3.36 -4.72
CA GLN A 48 8.33 3.52 -5.64
C GLN A 48 7.18 2.62 -5.21
N MET A 49 6.02 3.24 -5.01
CA MET A 49 4.79 2.56 -4.63
C MET A 49 3.68 2.90 -5.64
N PRO A 50 2.77 1.95 -5.91
CA PRO A 50 1.63 2.22 -6.78
C PRO A 50 0.67 3.22 -6.13
N THR A 51 0.05 4.11 -6.91
CA THR A 51 -0.76 5.23 -6.40
C THR A 51 -2.21 4.86 -6.05
N ASN A 52 -2.52 3.57 -6.03
CA ASN A 52 -3.88 3.06 -5.94
C ASN A 52 -4.35 2.80 -4.49
N PHE A 53 -3.50 3.09 -3.49
CA PHE A 53 -3.84 2.99 -2.08
C PHE A 53 -3.92 4.34 -1.38
N ARG A 54 -4.71 4.41 -0.30
CA ARG A 54 -4.79 5.56 0.60
C ARG A 54 -4.65 5.11 2.05
N VAL A 55 -3.91 5.88 2.83
CA VAL A 55 -3.58 5.56 4.23
C VAL A 55 -4.48 6.35 5.17
N ILE A 56 -5.11 5.64 6.11
CA ILE A 56 -5.85 6.19 7.24
C ILE A 56 -5.00 5.99 8.49
N ARG A 57 -4.72 7.09 9.19
CA ARG A 57 -3.93 7.05 10.43
C ARG A 57 -4.83 6.82 11.63
N VAL A 58 -4.51 5.79 12.42
CA VAL A 58 -5.13 5.50 13.71
C VAL A 58 -4.06 5.49 14.81
N MET A 59 -4.43 5.74 16.07
CA MET A 59 -3.44 5.79 17.16
C MET A 59 -2.79 4.42 17.42
N CYS A 60 -3.55 3.33 17.33
CA CYS A 60 -3.06 1.96 17.46
C CYS A 60 -3.85 1.04 16.52
N SER A 61 -3.27 -0.08 16.09
CA SER A 61 -3.96 -1.09 15.27
C SER A 61 -5.21 -1.65 15.95
N ALA A 62 -5.20 -1.71 17.28
CA ALA A 62 -6.35 -2.12 18.10
C ALA A 62 -7.59 -1.21 17.96
N ARG A 63 -7.48 -0.05 17.30
CA ARG A 63 -8.61 0.85 17.04
C ARG A 63 -9.50 0.39 15.88
N VAL A 64 -8.99 -0.50 15.02
CA VAL A 64 -9.69 -1.00 13.84
C VAL A 64 -10.63 -2.13 14.25
N ASP A 65 -11.90 -1.99 13.90
CA ASP A 65 -12.99 -2.90 14.20
C ASP A 65 -13.52 -3.48 12.87
N PRO A 66 -13.92 -4.76 12.80
CA PRO A 66 -14.38 -5.42 11.57
C PRO A 66 -15.74 -4.93 11.06
#